data_AF-A0A5J9W0S4-F1
#
_entry.id   AF-A0A5J9W0S4-F1
#
_cell.length_a   1.000
_cell.length_b   1.000
_cell.length_c   1.000
_cell.angle_alpha   90.00
_cell.angle_beta   90.00
_cell.angle_gamma   90.00
#
_symmetry.space_group_name_H-M   'P 1'
#
loop_
_entity.id
_entity.type
_entity.pdbx_description
1 polymer ?
#
loop_
_entity_poly.entity_id
_entity_poly.type
_entity_poly.pdbx_seq_one_letter_code
_entity_poly.pdbx_strand_id
1 'polypeptide(L)'
;MVGLESSEQPPHVVEDCLGIVQLLSDGTVRRSTDYSSLPLLGDVPSDLPMQWKDVVYDATHALRLCVYRPTTSAGEGEGKKKLPVLVFEVPNFHTGALRLAAELPALVLSANFRLTREHRLPMAHDDADSVLSWLRAQATAADPWLAASADFDGSTAYSSAATRPAATSRTI
;
A
#
# COMPACT_ATOMS: atom_id res chain seq x y z
N MET A 1 -23.69 38.69 36.51
CA MET A 1 -22.52 38.01 35.93
C MET A 1 -23.03 36.65 35.45
N VAL A 2 -23.38 36.54 34.16
CA VAL A 2 -23.97 35.32 33.60
C VAL A 2 -22.83 34.55 32.97
N GLY A 3 -22.53 33.36 33.49
CA GLY A 3 -21.53 32.47 32.90
C GLY A 3 -22.09 31.89 31.61
N LEU A 4 -21.34 32.00 30.51
CA LEU A 4 -21.61 31.22 29.30
C LEU A 4 -21.22 29.77 29.60
N GLU A 5 -22.21 28.93 29.88
CA GLU A 5 -22.07 27.49 29.71
C GLU A 5 -21.88 27.23 28.21
N SER A 6 -20.63 27.01 27.79
CA SER A 6 -20.35 26.52 26.45
C SER A 6 -20.92 25.11 26.37
N SER A 7 -22.04 24.93 25.66
CA SER A 7 -22.59 23.61 25.42
C SER A 7 -21.58 22.81 24.60
N GLU A 8 -20.91 21.86 25.24
CA GLU A 8 -19.99 20.94 24.57
C GLU A 8 -20.84 19.98 23.71
N GLN A 9 -21.01 20.34 22.43
CA GLN A 9 -21.74 19.49 21.51
C GLN A 9 -20.94 18.20 21.25
N PRO A 10 -21.61 17.04 21.14
CA PRO A 10 -20.91 15.80 20.83
C PRO A 10 -20.16 15.93 19.48
N PRO A 11 -18.98 15.29 19.34
CA PRO A 11 -18.22 15.33 18.10
C PRO A 11 -19.06 14.91 16.90
N HIS A 12 -19.09 15.74 15.87
CA HIS A 12 -19.81 15.49 14.62
C HIS A 12 -18.86 15.59 13.43
N VAL A 13 -19.23 14.99 12.30
CA VAL A 13 -18.40 14.98 11.08
C VAL A 13 -18.36 16.38 10.48
N VAL A 14 -17.16 16.91 10.26
CA VAL A 14 -16.91 18.21 9.61
C VAL A 14 -16.38 18.06 8.19
N GLU A 15 -15.63 17.00 7.90
CA GLU A 15 -15.27 16.61 6.54
C GLU A 15 -15.51 15.11 6.34
N ASP A 16 -16.07 14.76 5.18
CA ASP A 16 -16.27 13.38 4.75
C ASP A 16 -15.63 13.16 3.38
N CYS A 17 -14.53 12.41 3.37
CA CYS A 17 -13.88 11.94 2.16
C CYS A 17 -14.44 10.56 1.79
N LEU A 18 -15.53 10.55 1.02
CA LEU A 18 -16.11 9.36 0.38
C LEU A 18 -16.55 8.25 1.36
N GLY A 19 -16.80 8.59 2.63
CA GLY A 19 -17.07 7.65 3.72
C GLY A 19 -15.83 6.90 4.22
N ILE A 20 -14.65 7.18 3.66
CA ILE A 20 -13.40 6.46 3.93
C ILE A 20 -12.62 7.13 5.04
N VAL A 21 -12.54 8.45 5.01
CA VAL A 21 -11.89 9.25 6.05
C VAL A 21 -12.87 10.35 6.45
N GLN A 22 -13.20 10.39 7.74
CA GLN A 22 -14.05 11.42 8.31
C GLN A 22 -13.26 12.18 9.37
N LEU A 23 -13.22 13.51 9.24
CA LEU A 23 -12.72 14.41 10.27
C LEU A 23 -13.88 14.84 11.15
N LEU A 24 -13.73 14.75 12.46
CA LEU A 24 -14.73 15.19 13.44
C LEU A 24 -14.39 16.58 13.97
N SER A 25 -15.39 17.26 14.53
CA SER A 25 -15.30 18.63 15.06
C SER A 25 -14.30 18.77 16.22
N ASP A 26 -13.92 17.68 16.87
CA ASP A 26 -12.92 17.62 17.93
C ASP A 26 -11.50 17.32 17.41
N GLY A 27 -11.32 17.19 16.09
CA GLY A 27 -10.06 16.82 15.44
C GLY A 27 -9.83 15.31 15.34
N THR A 28 -10.74 14.46 15.85
CA THR A 28 -10.64 13.01 15.70
C THR A 28 -10.77 12.63 14.22
N VAL A 29 -9.89 11.74 13.74
CA VAL A 29 -9.98 11.17 12.38
C VAL A 29 -10.50 9.74 12.46
N ARG A 30 -11.68 9.49 11.91
CA ARG A 30 -12.24 8.16 11.69
C ARG A 30 -11.84 7.65 10.32
N ARG A 31 -11.37 6.40 10.25
CA ARG A 31 -11.03 5.72 9.00
C ARG A 31 -11.92 4.49 8.86
N SER A 32 -12.63 4.38 7.74
CA SER A 32 -13.40 3.18 7.41
C SER A 32 -12.45 2.02 7.11
N THR A 33 -12.89 0.82 7.46
CA THR A 33 -12.28 -0.44 7.01
C THR A 33 -12.99 -1.02 5.79
N ASP A 34 -14.18 -0.50 5.48
CA ASP A 34 -14.97 -0.85 4.31
C ASP A 34 -14.67 0.15 3.20
N TYR A 35 -14.04 -0.37 2.14
CA TYR A 35 -13.65 0.37 0.95
C TYR A 35 -14.44 -0.07 -0.28
N SER A 36 -15.55 -0.80 -0.10
CA SER A 36 -16.38 -1.34 -1.19
C SER A 36 -16.96 -0.25 -2.12
N SER A 37 -17.09 0.98 -1.62
CA SER A 37 -17.55 2.14 -2.40
C SER A 37 -16.51 2.66 -3.40
N LEU A 38 -15.23 2.24 -3.30
CA LEU A 38 -14.21 2.61 -4.26
C LEU A 38 -14.38 1.78 -5.55
N PRO A 39 -14.49 2.42 -6.74
CA PRO A 39 -14.66 1.70 -8.01
C PRO A 39 -13.57 0.68 -8.33
N LEU A 40 -12.35 0.87 -7.79
CA LEU A 40 -11.22 -0.06 -7.92
C LEU A 40 -11.39 -1.34 -7.11
N LEU A 41 -12.27 -1.33 -6.10
CA LEU A 41 -12.47 -2.41 -5.12
C LEU A 41 -13.83 -3.10 -5.22
N GLY A 42 -14.72 -2.58 -6.07
CA GLY A 42 -15.96 -3.25 -6.46
C GLY A 42 -15.74 -4.26 -7.59
N ASP A 43 -16.46 -5.38 -7.54
CA ASP A 43 -16.69 -6.32 -8.65
C ASP A 43 -15.44 -7.06 -9.19
N VAL A 44 -14.50 -7.41 -8.31
CA VAL A 44 -13.34 -8.24 -8.68
C VAL A 44 -13.75 -9.73 -8.71
N PRO A 45 -13.54 -10.44 -9.82
CA PRO A 45 -13.83 -11.88 -9.88
C PRO A 45 -13.06 -12.65 -8.81
N SER A 46 -13.73 -13.56 -8.11
CA SER A 46 -13.12 -14.38 -7.06
C SER A 46 -12.23 -15.50 -7.60
N ASP A 47 -12.29 -15.78 -8.91
CA ASP A 47 -11.61 -16.87 -9.60
C ASP A 47 -10.37 -16.41 -10.40
N LEU A 48 -9.86 -15.20 -10.12
CA LEU A 48 -8.62 -14.73 -10.73
C LEU A 48 -7.49 -15.74 -10.47
N PRO A 49 -6.75 -16.18 -11.51
CA PRO A 49 -5.67 -17.17 -11.37
C PRO A 49 -4.47 -16.50 -10.70
N MET A 50 -4.52 -16.38 -9.37
CA MET A 50 -3.59 -15.59 -8.56
C MET A 50 -3.08 -16.40 -7.38
N GLN A 51 -1.81 -16.22 -7.05
CA GLN A 51 -1.20 -16.67 -5.81
C GLN A 51 -0.85 -15.47 -4.94
N TRP A 52 -1.03 -15.58 -3.63
CA TRP A 52 -0.52 -14.57 -2.70
C TRP A 52 0.07 -15.18 -1.44
N LYS A 53 0.92 -14.41 -0.76
CA LYS A 53 1.45 -14.76 0.56
C LYS A 53 1.79 -13.53 1.39
N ASP A 54 1.68 -13.66 2.70
CA ASP A 54 2.14 -12.65 3.64
C ASP A 54 3.61 -12.89 4.02
N VAL A 55 4.38 -11.81 4.08
CA VAL A 55 5.79 -11.82 4.46
C VAL A 55 6.06 -10.72 5.49
N VAL A 56 6.88 -11.03 6.48
CA VAL A 56 7.41 -10.04 7.41
C VAL A 56 8.60 -9.35 6.76
N TYR A 57 8.52 -8.03 6.58
CA TYR A 57 9.62 -7.25 6.00
C TYR A 57 10.43 -6.49 7.06
N ASP A 58 9.81 -6.20 8.21
CA ASP A 58 10.47 -5.63 9.38
C ASP A 58 9.93 -6.32 10.65
N ALA A 59 10.76 -7.19 11.24
CA ALA A 59 10.41 -7.91 12.45
C ALA A 59 10.43 -7.03 13.71
N THR A 60 11.24 -5.96 13.72
CA THR A 60 11.38 -5.04 14.86
C THR A 60 10.08 -4.29 15.11
N HIS A 61 9.38 -3.92 14.04
CA HIS A 61 8.11 -3.21 14.10
C HIS A 61 6.89 -4.10 13.80
N ALA A 62 7.11 -5.42 13.66
CA ALA A 62 6.10 -6.41 13.28
C ALA A 62 5.35 -6.06 11.97
N LEU A 63 6.04 -5.43 11.02
CA LEU A 63 5.46 -4.99 9.77
C LEU A 63 5.49 -6.10 8.72
N ARG A 64 4.39 -6.15 7.98
CA ARG A 64 4.08 -7.22 7.02
C ARG A 64 3.65 -6.63 5.70
N LEU A 65 3.88 -7.39 4.65
CA LEU A 65 3.35 -7.11 3.32
C LEU A 65 2.74 -8.38 2.73
N CYS A 66 1.72 -8.21 1.91
CA CYS A 66 1.16 -9.29 1.11
C CYS A 66 1.67 -9.17 -0.32
N VAL A 67 2.24 -10.25 -0.85
CA VAL A 67 2.73 -10.32 -2.23
C VAL A 67 1.73 -11.07 -3.08
N TYR A 68 1.32 -10.49 -4.20
CA TYR A 68 0.38 -11.05 -5.18
C TYR A 68 1.10 -11.34 -6.49
N ARG A 69 0.84 -12.52 -7.05
CA ARG A 69 1.47 -13.04 -8.26
C ARG A 69 0.43 -13.69 -9.18
N PRO A 70 0.31 -13.23 -10.44
CA PRO A 70 -0.48 -13.92 -11.44
C PRO A 70 0.08 -15.32 -11.71
N THR A 71 -0.79 -16.33 -11.71
CA THR A 71 -0.45 -17.72 -12.05
C THR A 71 -0.17 -17.85 -13.55
N THR A 72 -0.82 -17.03 -14.37
CA THR A 72 -0.64 -16.93 -15.83
C THR A 72 0.38 -15.86 -16.19
N SER A 73 1.59 -15.90 -15.65
CA SER A 73 2.70 -15.14 -16.26
C SER A 73 3.01 -15.78 -17.62
N ALA A 74 2.54 -15.15 -18.69
CA ALA A 74 2.70 -15.58 -20.08
C ALA A 74 4.11 -16.11 -20.37
N GLY A 75 4.19 -17.39 -20.74
CA GLY A 75 5.42 -18.06 -21.17
C GLY A 75 5.52 -19.52 -20.70
N GLU A 76 4.56 -20.37 -21.05
CA GLU A 76 4.85 -21.81 -21.22
C GLU A 76 5.66 -21.97 -22.52
N GLY A 77 6.91 -21.54 -22.47
CA GLY A 77 7.85 -21.47 -23.58
C GLY A 77 9.18 -20.92 -23.06
N GLU A 78 10.30 -21.35 -23.63
CA GLU A 78 11.66 -21.07 -23.13
C GLU A 78 11.86 -19.58 -22.77
N GLY A 79 12.10 -19.34 -21.47
CA GLY A 79 12.33 -18.01 -20.89
C GLY A 79 11.17 -17.48 -20.05
N LYS A 80 11.06 -17.91 -18.80
CA LYS A 80 10.14 -17.29 -17.81
C LYS A 80 10.50 -15.81 -17.68
N LYS A 81 9.71 -14.92 -18.31
CA LYS A 81 9.91 -13.48 -18.20
C LYS A 81 9.50 -13.04 -16.79
N LYS A 82 10.46 -12.46 -16.08
CA LYS A 82 10.25 -11.89 -14.74
C LYS A 82 9.30 -10.68 -14.83
N LEU A 83 8.51 -10.48 -13.78
CA LEU A 83 7.49 -9.43 -13.72
C LEU A 83 8.03 -8.20 -12.96
N PRO A 84 7.71 -6.97 -13.40
CA PRO A 84 8.02 -5.77 -12.64
C PRO A 84 7.35 -5.82 -11.26
N VAL A 85 7.99 -5.18 -10.28
CA VAL A 85 7.49 -5.11 -8.91
C VAL A 85 6.81 -3.76 -8.68
N LEU A 86 5.54 -3.79 -8.28
CA LEU A 86 4.75 -2.64 -7.84
C LEU A 86 4.52 -2.74 -6.33
N VAL A 87 4.87 -1.69 -5.59
CA VAL A 87 4.63 -1.58 -4.15
C VAL A 87 3.63 -0.47 -3.89
N PHE A 88 2.65 -0.72 -3.04
CA PHE A 88 1.77 0.31 -2.49
C PHE A 88 1.45 0.05 -1.01
N GLU A 89 0.99 1.10 -0.35
CA GLU A 89 0.41 1.04 0.98
C GLU A 89 -1.02 1.56 0.91
N VAL A 90 -1.97 0.64 1.09
CA VAL A 90 -3.39 0.95 1.28
C VAL A 90 -3.95 -0.09 2.25
N PRO A 91 -4.53 0.32 3.39
CA PRO A 91 -5.15 -0.62 4.33
C PRO A 91 -6.30 -1.39 3.65
N ASN A 92 -6.43 -2.68 3.99
CA ASN A 92 -7.49 -3.58 3.49
C ASN A 92 -7.62 -3.65 1.96
N PHE A 93 -6.53 -3.45 1.21
CA PHE A 93 -6.56 -3.34 -0.25
C PHE A 93 -6.42 -4.69 -0.98
N HIS A 94 -6.80 -5.80 -0.35
CA HIS A 94 -6.66 -7.13 -0.96
C HIS A 94 -7.33 -7.24 -2.33
N THR A 95 -8.60 -6.84 -2.41
CA THR A 95 -9.40 -6.87 -3.64
C THR A 95 -8.76 -6.02 -4.76
N GLY A 96 -8.23 -4.84 -4.41
CA GLY A 96 -7.58 -3.96 -5.37
C GLY A 96 -6.23 -4.48 -5.81
N ALA A 97 -5.49 -5.14 -4.90
CA ALA A 97 -4.24 -5.80 -5.19
C ALA A 97 -4.44 -6.93 -6.21
N LEU A 98 -5.49 -7.73 -6.05
CA LEU A 98 -5.87 -8.78 -6.99
C LEU A 98 -6.16 -8.21 -8.37
N ARG A 99 -6.96 -7.14 -8.44
CA ARG A 99 -7.29 -6.48 -9.71
C ARG A 99 -6.06 -5.88 -10.38
N LEU A 100 -5.23 -5.16 -9.64
CA LEU A 100 -3.99 -4.57 -10.17
C LEU A 100 -3.03 -5.65 -10.68
N ALA A 101 -2.86 -6.75 -9.95
CA ALA A 101 -2.02 -7.85 -10.42
C ALA A 101 -2.61 -8.57 -11.64
N ALA A 102 -3.94 -8.60 -11.79
CA ALA A 102 -4.60 -9.17 -12.95
C ALA A 102 -4.50 -8.28 -14.19
N GLU A 103 -4.66 -6.97 -14.04
CA GLU A 103 -4.65 -6.00 -15.15
C GLU A 103 -3.22 -5.56 -15.54
N LEU A 104 -2.33 -5.42 -14.56
CA LEU A 104 -0.93 -5.10 -14.76
C LEU A 104 -0.15 -6.42 -14.63
N PRO A 105 0.56 -6.90 -15.68
CA PRO A 105 1.41 -8.07 -15.59
C PRO A 105 2.62 -7.78 -14.69
N ALA A 106 2.40 -7.73 -13.37
CA ALA A 106 3.31 -7.26 -12.34
C ALA A 106 3.14 -8.10 -11.06
N LEU A 107 4.22 -8.18 -10.28
CA LEU A 107 4.12 -8.56 -8.88
C LEU A 107 3.64 -7.36 -8.08
N VAL A 108 2.61 -7.56 -7.29
CA VAL A 108 2.00 -6.49 -6.50
C VAL A 108 2.28 -6.73 -5.03
N LEU A 109 2.78 -5.72 -4.32
CA LEU A 109 3.09 -5.76 -2.90
C LEU A 109 2.24 -4.73 -2.16
N SER A 110 1.37 -5.22 -1.29
CA SER A 110 0.58 -4.41 -0.36
C SER A 110 1.28 -4.40 0.99
N ALA A 111 1.98 -3.30 1.31
CA ALA A 111 2.69 -3.16 2.57
C ALA A 111 1.82 -2.51 3.65
N ASN A 112 1.91 -3.01 4.88
CA ASN A 112 1.32 -2.36 6.05
C ASN A 112 2.35 -1.42 6.68
N PHE A 113 1.99 -0.15 6.82
CA PHE A 113 2.78 0.83 7.56
C PHE A 113 2.23 1.03 8.97
N ARG A 114 3.06 1.59 9.85
CA ARG A 114 2.67 1.95 11.21
C ARG A 114 1.63 3.07 11.13
N LEU A 115 0.40 2.76 11.56
CA LEU A 115 -0.65 3.76 11.70
C LEU A 115 -0.33 4.67 12.89
N THR A 116 0.03 5.91 12.62
CA THR A 116 0.16 6.93 13.67
C THR A 116 -1.19 7.60 13.90
N ARG A 117 -1.71 7.55 15.14
CA ARG A 117 -2.96 8.27 15.46
C ARG A 117 -2.83 9.78 15.32
N GLU A 118 -1.69 10.40 15.66
CA GLU A 118 -1.60 11.88 15.81
C GLU A 118 -0.23 12.52 15.48
N HIS A 119 0.78 11.78 14.99
CA HIS A 119 2.12 12.36 14.72
C HIS A 119 2.65 12.09 13.30
N ARG A 120 3.00 13.21 12.65
CA ARG A 120 3.68 13.49 11.38
C ARG A 120 4.24 12.31 10.55
N LEU A 121 4.27 12.60 9.24
CA LEU A 121 4.81 11.86 8.10
C LEU A 121 6.14 11.07 8.24
N PRO A 122 7.11 11.33 9.17
CA PRO A 122 8.37 10.58 9.18
C PRO A 122 8.26 9.06 9.27
N MET A 123 7.33 8.50 10.05
CA MET A 123 7.31 7.04 10.26
C MET A 123 6.88 6.26 9.01
N ALA A 124 5.98 6.80 8.19
CA ALA A 124 5.58 6.16 6.93
C ALA A 124 6.72 6.18 5.91
N HIS A 125 7.60 7.20 5.96
CA HIS A 125 8.82 7.22 5.16
C HIS A 125 9.81 6.15 5.60
N ASP A 126 10.04 6.02 6.91
CA ASP A 126 10.93 4.99 7.46
C ASP A 126 10.42 3.58 7.10
N ASP A 127 9.10 3.38 7.12
CA ASP A 127 8.47 2.11 6.73
C ASP A 127 8.62 1.85 5.22
N ALA A 128 8.43 2.86 4.39
CA ALA A 128 8.67 2.77 2.95
C ALA A 128 10.14 2.45 2.64
N ASP A 129 11.09 3.11 3.31
CA ASP A 129 12.52 2.84 3.18
C ASP A 129 12.87 1.43 3.65
N SER A 130 12.19 0.92 4.67
CA SER A 130 12.31 -0.46 5.15
C SER A 130 11.80 -1.47 4.13
N VAL A 131 10.66 -1.21 3.47
CA VAL A 131 10.16 -2.06 2.37
C VAL A 131 11.13 -2.09 1.20
N LEU A 132 11.68 -0.94 0.79
CA LEU A 132 12.64 -0.86 -0.30
C LEU A 132 13.95 -1.59 0.04
N SER A 133 14.41 -1.46 1.27
CA SER A 133 15.61 -2.16 1.76
C SER A 133 15.39 -3.67 1.78
N TRP A 134 14.23 -4.12 2.24
CA TRP A 134 13.83 -5.52 2.19
C TRP A 134 13.77 -6.04 0.75
N LEU A 135 13.17 -5.29 -0.19
CA LEU A 135 13.12 -5.66 -1.61
C LEU A 135 14.51 -5.83 -2.22
N ARG A 136 15.44 -4.90 -1.94
CA ARG A 136 16.83 -5.02 -2.40
C ARG A 136 17.51 -6.25 -1.82
N ALA A 137 17.27 -6.55 -0.54
CA ALA A 137 17.79 -7.78 0.06
C ALA A 137 17.24 -9.03 -0.65
N GLN A 138 15.95 -9.05 -1.02
CA GLN A 138 15.35 -10.13 -1.82
C GLN A 138 15.95 -10.25 -3.22
N ALA A 139 16.46 -9.17 -3.82
CA ALA A 139 17.19 -9.28 -5.09
C ALA A 139 18.51 -10.05 -4.97
N THR A 140 19.12 -10.04 -3.77
CA THR A 140 20.45 -10.63 -3.51
C THR A 140 20.44 -11.97 -2.75
N ALA A 141 19.43 -12.21 -1.92
CA ALA A 141 19.33 -13.38 -1.00
C ALA A 141 18.02 -14.16 -1.18
N ALA A 142 17.51 -14.13 -2.42
CA ALA A 142 16.10 -14.28 -2.75
C ALA A 142 15.38 -15.48 -2.11
N ASP A 143 14.22 -15.19 -1.49
CA ASP A 143 13.12 -16.14 -1.40
C ASP A 143 12.91 -16.77 -2.80
N PRO A 144 13.03 -18.11 -2.95
CA PRO A 144 13.00 -18.74 -4.28
C PRO A 144 11.75 -18.43 -5.09
N TRP A 145 10.61 -18.20 -4.43
CA TRP A 145 9.35 -17.84 -5.09
C TRP A 145 9.39 -16.41 -5.64
N LEU A 146 10.04 -15.47 -4.95
CA LEU A 146 10.26 -14.10 -5.46
C LEU A 146 11.34 -14.09 -6.54
N ALA A 147 12.45 -14.81 -6.36
CA ALA A 147 13.55 -14.89 -7.33
C ALA A 147 13.09 -15.34 -8.71
N ALA A 148 12.18 -16.31 -8.73
CA ALA A 148 11.62 -16.89 -9.95
C ALA A 148 10.56 -16.01 -10.63
N SER A 149 10.09 -14.95 -9.96
CA SER A 149 8.91 -14.19 -10.37
C SER A 149 9.21 -12.71 -10.61
N ALA A 150 10.14 -12.12 -9.87
CA ALA A 150 10.37 -10.68 -9.81
C ALA A 150 11.54 -10.24 -10.69
N ASP A 151 11.29 -9.17 -11.44
CA ASP A 151 12.30 -8.34 -12.09
C ASP A 151 12.63 -7.17 -11.16
N PHE A 152 13.76 -7.27 -10.47
CA PHE A 152 14.20 -6.25 -9.53
C PHE A 152 14.91 -5.07 -10.21
N ASP A 153 15.33 -5.23 -11.47
CA ASP A 153 16.03 -4.18 -12.24
C ASP A 153 15.05 -3.10 -12.74
N GLY A 154 13.76 -3.41 -12.82
CA GLY A 154 12.66 -2.49 -13.19
C GLY A 154 11.69 -2.16 -12.06
N SER A 155 12.04 -2.40 -10.79
CA SER A 155 11.13 -2.18 -9.64
C SER A 155 10.73 -0.71 -9.50
N THR A 156 9.42 -0.44 -9.56
CA THR A 156 8.85 0.92 -9.41
C THR A 156 7.97 0.94 -8.16
N ALA A 157 8.39 1.68 -7.13
CA ALA A 157 7.58 1.89 -5.94
C ALA A 157 6.61 3.07 -6.15
N TYR A 158 5.31 2.86 -5.91
CA TYR A 158 4.30 3.91 -6.00
C TYR A 158 3.66 4.12 -4.61
N SER A 159 3.94 5.26 -3.98
CA SER A 159 3.32 5.62 -2.70
C SER A 159 2.33 6.76 -2.89
N SER A 160 1.08 6.55 -2.46
CA SER A 160 0.08 7.61 -2.33
C SER A 160 0.47 8.66 -1.28
N ALA A 161 1.30 8.29 -0.29
CA ALA A 161 1.60 9.12 0.86
C ALA A 161 2.82 10.05 0.71
N ALA A 162 3.66 9.89 -0.32
CA ALA A 162 4.77 10.83 -0.54
C ALA A 162 5.40 10.74 -1.94
N THR A 163 4.91 11.56 -2.86
CA THR A 163 5.73 11.98 -3.99
C THR A 163 6.49 13.25 -3.58
N ARG A 164 7.79 13.16 -3.31
CA ARG A 164 8.66 14.36 -3.40
C ARG A 164 8.77 14.71 -4.88
N PRO A 165 8.52 15.97 -5.30
CA PRO A 165 8.94 16.39 -6.62
C PRO A 165 10.46 16.23 -6.69
N ALA A 166 10.94 15.53 -7.72
CA ALA A 166 12.36 15.45 -8.02
C ALA A 166 12.89 16.87 -8.23
N ALA A 167 13.67 17.36 -7.26
CA ALA A 167 14.39 18.62 -7.40
C ALA A 167 15.48 18.44 -8.46
N THR A 168 15.13 18.73 -9.70
CA THR A 168 16.09 18.81 -10.80
C THR A 168 16.90 20.09 -10.59
N SER A 169 18.08 19.95 -9.97
CA SER A 169 19.07 21.03 -9.99
C SER A 169 19.68 21.07 -11.40
N ARG A 170 19.26 22.03 -12.21
CA ARG A 170 20.02 22.48 -13.39
C ARG A 170 21.09 23.44 -12.89
N THR A 171 22.35 23.02 -12.98
CA THR A 171 23.48 23.95 -12.92
C THR A 171 23.54 24.69 -14.26
N ILE A 172 23.65 26.02 -14.20
CA ILE A 172 23.91 26.91 -15.34
C ILE A 172 25.39 26.80 -15.71
#